data_AF-A0A0F8RZH2-F1
#
_entry.id   AF-A0A0F8RZH2-F1
#
_cell.length_a   1.000
_cell.length_b   1.000
_cell.length_c   1.000
_cell.angle_alpha   90.00
_cell.angle_beta   90.00
_cell.angle_gamma   90.00
#
_symmetry.space_group_name_H-M   'P 1'
#
loop_
_entity.id
_entity.type
_entity.pdbx_description
1 polymer ?
#
loop_
_entity_poly.entity_id
_entity_poly.type
_entity_poly.pdbx_seq_one_letter_code
_entity_poly.pdbx_strand_id
1 'polypeptide(L)'
;MKERFSVSMDKQLTEWLDKLVDEKIFSSRSHALEFCVKQISKIGIKNVVLMHWGEGEAEPVFMQDSDIKVIDSFAKAKNISRDEAAQVLVRQGIKDNS
;
A
#
# COMPACT_ATOMS: atom_id res chain seq x y z
N MET A 1 23.23 -9.60 4.24
CA MET A 1 23.90 -8.29 4.47
C MET A 1 22.81 -7.26 4.72
N LYS A 2 22.95 -6.35 5.70
CA LYS A 2 21.98 -5.27 5.95
C LYS A 2 22.56 -3.96 5.46
N GLU A 3 21.77 -3.17 4.73
CA GLU A 3 22.15 -1.82 4.28
C GLU A 3 21.64 -0.77 5.27
N ARG A 4 22.45 0.28 5.48
CA ARG A 4 22.09 1.41 6.35
C ARG A 4 21.73 2.61 5.49
N PHE A 5 20.55 3.17 5.74
CA PHE A 5 20.08 4.41 5.14
C PHE A 5 19.40 5.27 6.21
N SER A 6 19.11 6.52 5.86
CA SER A 6 18.39 7.47 6.72
C SER A 6 17.06 7.84 6.07
N VAL A 7 16.01 7.99 6.89
CA VAL A 7 14.69 8.45 6.45
C VAL A 7 14.23 9.60 7.35
N SER A 8 13.51 10.55 6.75
CA SER A 8 12.74 11.55 7.49
C SER A 8 11.30 11.08 7.59
N MET A 9 10.66 11.32 8.73
CA MET A 9 9.32 10.82 9.02
C MET A 9 8.59 11.83 9.91
N ASP A 10 7.25 11.82 9.85
CA ASP A 10 6.44 12.65 10.73
C ASP A 10 6.79 12.42 12.21
N LYS A 11 6.84 13.51 12.98
CA LYS A 11 7.25 13.48 14.38
C LYS A 11 6.35 12.56 15.22
N GLN A 12 5.04 12.65 15.04
CA GLN A 12 4.08 11.84 15.81
C GLN A 12 4.27 10.35 15.49
N LEU A 13 4.57 10.02 14.23
CA LEU A 13 4.84 8.64 13.84
C LEU A 13 6.15 8.12 14.45
N THR A 14 7.18 8.96 14.55
CA THR A 14 8.43 8.58 15.24
C THR A 14 8.22 8.37 16.74
N GLU A 15 7.43 9.23 17.39
CA GLU A 15 7.10 9.11 18.82
C GLU A 15 6.27 7.85 19.09
N TRP A 16 5.35 7.50 18.18
CA TRP A 16 4.60 6.26 18.26
C TRP A 16 5.51 5.02 18.16
N LEU A 17 6.49 5.03 17.23
CA LEU A 17 7.48 3.94 17.13
C LEU A 17 8.35 3.83 18.39
N ASP A 18 8.76 4.96 18.98
CA ASP A 18 9.54 4.99 20.22
C ASP A 18 8.80 4.33 21.36
N LYS A 19 7.52 4.65 21.53
CA LYS A 19 6.68 4.03 22.56
C LYS A 19 6.67 2.50 22.45
N LEU A 20 6.57 1.95 21.24
CA LEU A 20 6.59 0.50 21.03
C LEU A 20 7.94 -0.14 21.35
N VAL A 21 9.04 0.62 21.18
CA VAL A 21 10.38 0.19 21.60
C VAL A 21 10.50 0.20 23.12
N ASP A 22 10.01 1.26 23.77
CA ASP A 22 10.01 1.39 25.24
C ASP A 22 9.16 0.29 25.91
N GLU A 23 8.04 -0.07 25.29
CA GLU A 23 7.18 -1.19 25.69
C GLU A 23 7.80 -2.57 25.39
N LYS A 24 9.01 -2.62 24.83
CA LYS A 24 9.75 -3.84 24.44
C LYS A 24 9.04 -4.71 23.41
N ILE A 25 8.09 -4.15 22.66
CA ILE A 25 7.46 -4.81 21.51
C ILE A 25 8.48 -4.93 20.37
N PHE A 26 9.28 -3.88 20.16
CA PHE A 26 10.40 -3.90 19.22
C PHE A 26 11.72 -3.62 19.94
N SER A 27 12.80 -4.27 19.50
CA SER A 27 14.16 -4.01 20.02
C SER A 27 14.75 -2.67 19.59
N SER A 28 14.24 -2.05 18.53
CA SER A 28 14.69 -0.74 18.00
C SER A 28 13.73 -0.24 16.91
N ARG A 29 13.84 1.05 16.56
CA ARG A 29 13.14 1.64 15.38
C ARG A 29 13.45 0.87 14.10
N SER A 30 14.71 0.49 13.88
CA SER A 30 15.11 -0.28 12.69
C SER A 30 14.44 -1.66 12.64
N HIS A 31 14.29 -2.32 13.81
CA HIS A 31 13.56 -3.59 13.88
C HIS A 31 12.07 -3.40 13.59
N ALA A 32 11.45 -2.35 14.12
CA ALA A 32 10.05 -2.02 13.85
C ALA A 32 9.79 -1.76 12.36
N LEU A 33 10.64 -0.93 11.72
CA LEU A 33 10.55 -0.63 10.29
C LEU A 33 10.76 -1.89 9.44
N GLU A 34 11.79 -2.70 9.73
CA GLU A 34 12.04 -3.95 9.02
C GLU A 34 10.85 -4.91 9.17
N PHE A 35 10.25 -5.00 10.35
CA PHE A 35 9.06 -5.82 10.59
C PHE A 35 7.88 -5.33 9.75
N CYS A 36 7.55 -4.04 9.79
CA CYS A 36 6.42 -3.47 9.06
C CYS A 36 6.57 -3.67 7.55
N VAL A 37 7.76 -3.37 7.00
CA VAL A 37 8.06 -3.58 5.57
C VAL A 37 7.95 -5.05 5.19
N LYS A 38 8.40 -5.97 6.06
CA LYS A 38 8.24 -7.42 5.84
C LYS A 38 6.77 -7.87 5.86
N GLN A 39 5.92 -7.26 6.69
CA GLN A 39 4.48 -7.57 6.66
C GLN A 39 3.86 -7.09 5.35
N ILE A 40 4.18 -5.86 4.93
CA ILE A 40 3.75 -5.31 3.64
C ILE A 40 4.21 -6.22 2.49
N SER A 41 5.47 -6.68 2.49
CA SER A 41 5.96 -7.57 1.44
C SER A 41 5.26 -8.94 1.42
N LYS A 42 4.75 -9.40 2.57
CA LYS A 42 4.01 -10.67 2.69
C LYS A 42 2.56 -10.58 2.24
N ILE A 43 1.98 -9.37 2.14
CA ILE A 43 0.63 -9.15 1.60
C ILE A 43 0.57 -9.49 0.09
N GLY A 44 1.69 -9.87 -0.52
CA GLY A 44 1.71 -10.30 -1.92
C GLY A 44 1.43 -9.13 -2.87
N ILE A 45 1.79 -7.92 -2.45
CA ILE A 45 1.74 -6.72 -3.28
C ILE A 45 2.68 -6.95 -4.47
N LYS A 46 2.09 -7.14 -5.64
CA LYS A 46 2.83 -7.37 -6.90
C LYS A 46 2.99 -6.10 -7.69
N ASN A 47 2.11 -5.12 -7.48
CA ASN A 47 2.12 -3.85 -8.18
C ASN A 47 1.77 -2.71 -7.23
N VAL A 48 2.42 -1.56 -7.44
CA VAL A 48 2.08 -0.29 -6.82
C VAL A 48 1.67 0.65 -7.94
N VAL A 49 0.45 1.16 -7.90
CA VAL A 49 -0.05 2.14 -8.87
C VAL A 49 -0.28 3.47 -8.18
N LEU A 50 -0.06 4.58 -8.89
CA LEU A 50 -0.38 5.91 -8.38
C LEU A 50 -1.81 6.26 -8.83
N MET A 51 -2.74 6.31 -7.87
CA MET A 51 -4.13 6.66 -8.15
C MET A 51 -4.33 8.16 -7.97
N HIS A 52 -4.84 8.82 -9.00
CA HIS A 52 -5.20 10.23 -8.97
C HIS A 52 -6.68 10.38 -8.62
N TRP A 53 -6.98 10.98 -7.47
CA TRP A 53 -8.33 11.21 -6.97
C TRP A 53 -8.94 12.51 -7.47
N GLY A 54 -8.09 13.51 -7.72
CA GLY A 54 -8.42 14.86 -8.14
C GLY A 54 -7.16 15.66 -8.46
N GLU A 55 -7.31 16.97 -8.69
CA GLU A 55 -6.17 17.85 -8.97
C GLU A 55 -5.26 17.97 -7.74
N GLY A 56 -4.08 17.34 -7.79
CA GLY A 56 -3.10 17.33 -6.71
C GLY A 56 -3.28 16.23 -5.66
N GLU A 57 -4.36 15.45 -5.72
CA GLU A 57 -4.61 14.33 -4.81
C GLU A 57 -4.20 13.02 -5.49
N ALA A 58 -3.02 12.53 -5.17
CA ALA A 58 -2.52 11.25 -5.67
C ALA A 58 -1.98 10.39 -4.53
N GLU A 59 -2.36 9.11 -4.51
CA GLU A 59 -1.93 8.17 -3.47
C GLU A 59 -1.46 6.84 -4.08
N PRO A 60 -0.39 6.24 -3.53
CA PRO A 60 0.02 4.91 -3.94
C PRO A 60 -0.98 3.87 -3.43
N VAL A 61 -1.51 3.07 -4.36
CA VAL A 61 -2.38 1.94 -4.06
C VAL A 61 -1.62 0.65 -4.36
N PHE A 62 -1.58 -0.22 -3.35
CA PHE A 62 -0.96 -1.53 -3.44
C PHE A 62 -1.98 -2.54 -3.98
N MET A 63 -1.60 -3.26 -5.05
CA MET A 63 -2.48 -4.23 -5.71
C MET A 63 -1.85 -5.62 -5.78
N GLN A 64 -2.68 -6.63 -5.59
CA GLN A 64 -2.37 -8.02 -5.88
C GLN A 64 -2.70 -8.36 -7.34
N ASP A 65 -2.21 -9.50 -7.83
CA ASP A 65 -2.51 -9.97 -9.20
C ASP A 65 -4.01 -10.26 -9.39
N SER A 66 -4.72 -10.68 -8.34
CA SER A 66 -6.17 -10.86 -8.36
C SER A 66 -6.89 -9.53 -8.60
N ASP A 67 -6.46 -8.46 -7.93
CA ASP A 67 -7.06 -7.12 -8.06
C ASP A 67 -6.92 -6.60 -9.49
N ILE A 68 -5.74 -6.80 -10.08
CA ILE A 68 -5.48 -6.44 -11.47
C ILE A 68 -6.40 -7.19 -12.43
N LYS A 69 -6.58 -8.50 -12.23
CA LYS A 69 -7.47 -9.30 -13.06
C LYS A 69 -8.93 -8.83 -12.95
N VAL A 70 -9.38 -8.47 -11.76
CA VAL A 70 -10.72 -7.89 -11.54
C VAL A 70 -10.84 -6.55 -12.29
N ILE A 71 -9.84 -5.67 -12.17
CA ILE A 71 -9.81 -4.39 -12.89
C ILE A 71 -9.84 -4.59 -14.41
N ASP A 72 -8.99 -5.46 -14.95
CA ASP A 72 -8.93 -5.72 -16.40
C ASP A 72 -10.24 -6.32 -16.91
N SER A 73 -10.88 -7.20 -16.12
CA SER A 73 -12.16 -7.81 -16.47
C SER A 73 -13.29 -6.78 -16.46
N PHE A 74 -13.32 -5.90 -15.45
CA PHE A 74 -14.28 -4.81 -15.35
C PHE A 74 -14.11 -3.78 -16.46
N ALA A 75 -12.86 -3.38 -16.77
CA ALA A 75 -12.54 -2.47 -17.86
C ALA A 75 -13.07 -2.98 -19.20
N LYS A 76 -12.84 -4.27 -19.49
CA LYS A 76 -13.37 -4.93 -20.69
C LYS A 76 -14.89 -4.98 -20.69
N ALA A 77 -15.52 -5.37 -19.58
CA ALA A 77 -16.97 -5.49 -19.49
C ALA A 77 -17.72 -4.15 -19.61
N LYS A 78 -17.10 -3.05 -19.16
CA LYS A 78 -17.66 -1.70 -19.22
C LYS A 78 -17.17 -0.89 -20.42
N ASN A 79 -16.22 -1.41 -21.20
CA ASN A 79 -15.57 -0.72 -22.31
C ASN A 79 -14.99 0.65 -21.91
N ILE A 80 -14.29 0.67 -20.78
CA ILE A 80 -13.61 1.85 -20.22
C ILE A 80 -12.11 1.60 -20.12
N SER A 81 -11.33 2.65 -19.88
CA SER A 81 -9.90 2.50 -19.64
C SER A 81 -9.63 1.74 -18.33
N ARG A 82 -8.44 1.14 -18.23
CA ARG A 82 -8.00 0.45 -17.03
C ARG A 82 -7.92 1.40 -15.82
N ASP A 83 -7.50 2.64 -16.05
CA ASP A 83 -7.40 3.67 -15.00
C ASP A 83 -8.77 4.07 -14.47
N GLU A 84 -9.75 4.29 -15.35
CA GLU A 84 -11.14 4.56 -14.96
C GLU A 84 -11.75 3.37 -14.20
N ALA A 85 -11.50 2.14 -14.67
CA ALA A 85 -11.94 0.93 -13.98
C ALA A 85 -11.34 0.80 -12.57
N ALA A 86 -10.05 1.08 -12.41
CA ALA A 86 -9.38 1.08 -11.11
C ALA A 86 -9.99 2.13 -10.18
N GLN A 87 -10.25 3.36 -10.65
CA GLN A 87 -10.87 4.42 -9.84
C GLN A 87 -12.25 4.02 -9.34
N VAL A 88 -13.07 3.42 -10.21
CA VAL A 88 -14.42 2.96 -9.85
C VAL A 88 -14.36 1.84 -8.82
N LEU A 89 -13.57 0.79 -9.07
CA LEU A 89 -13.51 -0.37 -8.20
C LEU A 89 -12.90 -0.08 -6.84
N VAL A 90 -11.85 0.76 -6.77
CA VAL A 90 -11.28 1.15 -5.47
C VAL A 90 -12.31 1.94 -4.65
N ARG A 91 -13.07 2.86 -5.26
CA ARG A 91 -14.15 3.59 -4.57
C ARG A 91 -15.29 2.68 -4.08
N GLN A 92 -15.55 1.59 -4.80
CA GLN A 92 -16.59 0.61 -4.43
C GLN A 92 -16.10 -0.45 -3.42
N GLY A 93 -14.79 -0.47 -3.16
CA GLY A 93 -14.11 -1.61 -2.57
C GLY A 93 -14.02 -2.75 -3.59
N ILE A 94 -12.80 -3.20 -3.92
CA ILE A 94 -12.59 -4.28 -4.89
C ILE A 94 -13.32 -5.53 -4.38
N LYS A 95 -14.46 -5.86 -4.99
CA LYS A 95 -15.24 -7.06 -4.70
C LYS A 95 -15.19 -7.97 -5.90
N ASP A 96 -14.69 -9.18 -5.67
CA ASP A 96 -14.75 -10.25 -6.66
C ASP A 96 -16.20 -10.77 -6.66
N ASN A 97 -16.96 -10.45 -7.71
CA ASN A 97 -18.31 -11.01 -7.93
C ASN A 97 -18.20 -12.27 -8.82
N SER A 98 -17.19 -13.11 -8.57
CA SER A 98 -17.04 -14.43 -9.19
C SER A 98 -17.99 -15.44 -8.57
#